data_AF-A0A0B8QGE5-F1
#
_entry.id   AF-A0A0B8QGE5-F1
#
_cell.length_a   1.000
_cell.length_b   1.000
_cell.length_c   1.000
_cell.angle_alpha   90.00
_cell.angle_beta   90.00
_cell.angle_gamma   90.00
#
_symmetry.space_group_name_H-M   'P 1'
#
loop_
_entity.id
_entity.type
_entity.pdbx_description
1 polymer ?
#
loop_
_entity_poly.entity_id
_entity_poly.type
_entity_poly.pdbx_seq_one_letter_code
_entity_poly.pdbx_strand_id
1 'polypeptide(L)'
;MTILFDKKLVDPYQELFDIGQNFEAWIFADRSTRQVLEDRLSSLGIQAKIYSSYKPLVHFFIESDVNWSSLAAIKIGVPEHPMDPSSRRFLLETYPLKGLYPNIEFYSTNKNDATYVVSWEESESKQVRRQVFAPNHIHKDHIDQEHCSATGWIKTEDGKLDKRFETPYESLFWQSMLAIVDHEFVPQEPLFERLNIEVELPFKDTHLAFGNEIISLREALHEEYYFSLLEWVQVLTGKPSGSRDIRPGQIVPNIRYGENYKVRVMLENYSHSHSSSFDDYSLKDLDKCSKPLELSQVNSALKSLMSLYQGEKFEGQSILGETIQGALFNDENPSVSKRGALITGAQHANETTGVVGLLRASSEYLSQTERHPLAIIPVHNVDGYKLYHELLEDNTYHMHHAARYSAHGNDVEYQQPQEGFERAARDKGLELADAVLHLNLHGYPAHEWTRPLTGYIPKNFDLWSIPKGFF
;
A
#
# COMPACT_ATOMS: atom_id res chain seq x y z
N MET A 1 -11.23 -11.08 22.16
CA MET A 1 -11.39 -11.34 20.73
C MET A 1 -12.87 -11.53 20.42
N THR A 2 -13.42 -10.74 19.52
CA THR A 2 -14.81 -10.80 19.06
C THR A 2 -14.81 -10.98 17.54
N ILE A 3 -15.46 -12.01 17.01
CA ILE A 3 -15.56 -12.22 15.56
C ILE A 3 -16.77 -11.44 15.04
N LEU A 4 -16.53 -10.51 14.11
CA LEU A 4 -17.59 -9.74 13.45
C LEU A 4 -18.13 -10.48 12.21
N PHE A 5 -17.24 -11.15 11.49
CA PHE A 5 -17.58 -11.84 10.24
C PHE A 5 -16.61 -13.01 10.00
N ASP A 6 -17.12 -14.14 9.51
CA ASP A 6 -16.30 -15.28 9.06
C ASP A 6 -17.00 -15.94 7.86
N LYS A 7 -16.32 -15.95 6.71
CA LYS A 7 -16.87 -16.46 5.47
C LYS A 7 -15.81 -17.19 4.68
N LYS A 8 -16.15 -18.39 4.22
CA LYS A 8 -15.43 -19.13 3.18
C LYS A 8 -16.36 -19.29 1.99
N LEU A 9 -15.91 -18.89 0.80
CA LEU A 9 -16.64 -19.12 -0.44
C LEU A 9 -16.39 -20.56 -0.91
N VAL A 10 -17.47 -21.26 -1.24
CA VAL A 10 -17.45 -22.61 -1.82
C VAL A 10 -17.77 -22.46 -3.30
N ASP A 11 -16.97 -23.09 -4.16
CA ASP A 11 -17.07 -23.01 -5.62
C ASP A 11 -17.17 -21.56 -6.14
N PRO A 12 -16.14 -20.73 -5.87
CA PRO A 12 -16.20 -19.27 -6.02
C PRO A 12 -16.50 -18.79 -7.45
N TYR A 13 -16.32 -19.64 -8.46
CA TYR A 13 -16.59 -19.32 -9.87
C TYR A 13 -17.67 -20.21 -10.49
N GLN A 14 -18.56 -20.83 -9.69
CA GLN A 14 -19.60 -21.71 -10.21
C GLN A 14 -20.46 -21.05 -11.30
N GLU A 15 -20.76 -19.75 -11.17
CA GLU A 15 -21.52 -18.98 -12.18
C GLU A 15 -20.86 -19.05 -13.58
N LEU A 16 -19.53 -19.13 -13.67
CA LEU A 16 -18.83 -19.27 -14.95
C LEU A 16 -19.05 -20.64 -15.59
N PHE A 17 -19.18 -21.69 -14.79
CA PHE A 17 -19.47 -23.05 -15.28
C PHE A 17 -20.92 -23.20 -15.72
N ASP A 18 -21.84 -22.45 -15.09
CA ASP A 18 -23.27 -22.49 -15.37
C ASP A 18 -23.65 -21.81 -16.70
N ILE A 19 -22.72 -21.06 -17.33
CA ILE A 19 -22.94 -20.42 -18.65
C ILE A 19 -23.22 -21.46 -19.74
N GLY A 20 -22.55 -22.63 -19.69
CA GLY A 20 -22.81 -23.76 -20.58
C GLY A 20 -22.51 -23.54 -22.07
N GLN A 21 -21.84 -22.45 -22.44
CA GLN A 21 -21.43 -22.11 -23.81
C GLN A 21 -20.12 -21.34 -23.81
N ASN A 22 -19.54 -21.04 -24.98
CA ASN A 22 -18.29 -20.27 -25.09
C ASN A 22 -18.47 -18.81 -24.64
N PHE A 23 -17.45 -18.26 -23.96
CA PHE A 23 -17.48 -16.89 -23.44
C PHE A 23 -16.09 -16.30 -23.20
N GLU A 24 -16.05 -14.98 -23.06
CA GLU A 24 -14.97 -14.24 -22.44
C GLU A 24 -15.40 -13.79 -21.05
N ALA A 25 -14.49 -13.82 -20.09
CA ALA A 25 -14.72 -13.28 -18.76
C ALA A 25 -13.55 -12.46 -18.27
N TRP A 26 -13.81 -11.52 -17.38
CA TRP A 26 -12.81 -10.75 -16.67
C TRP A 26 -13.00 -10.99 -15.19
N ILE A 27 -11.91 -11.35 -14.49
CA ILE A 27 -11.93 -11.59 -13.06
C ILE A 27 -10.71 -10.98 -12.36
N PHE A 28 -10.84 -10.68 -11.07
CA PHE A 28 -9.70 -10.43 -10.20
C PHE A 28 -9.06 -11.78 -9.83
N ALA A 29 -8.04 -12.18 -10.58
CA ALA A 29 -7.22 -13.36 -10.28
C ALA A 29 -5.87 -13.28 -11.00
N ASP A 30 -4.85 -13.91 -10.43
CA ASP A 30 -3.56 -14.05 -11.11
C ASP A 30 -3.68 -14.89 -12.40
N ARG A 31 -2.62 -14.87 -13.22
CA ARG A 31 -2.59 -15.60 -14.50
C ARG A 31 -2.77 -17.11 -14.34
N SER A 32 -2.12 -17.71 -13.34
CA SER A 32 -2.16 -19.16 -13.14
C SER A 32 -3.55 -19.65 -12.74
N THR A 33 -4.25 -18.90 -11.90
CA THR A 33 -5.62 -19.18 -11.48
C THR A 33 -6.59 -19.05 -12.65
N ARG A 34 -6.42 -18.01 -13.49
CA ARG A 34 -7.21 -17.87 -14.72
C ARG A 34 -7.01 -19.04 -15.67
N GLN A 35 -5.77 -19.46 -15.90
CA GLN A 35 -5.45 -20.60 -16.76
C GLN A 35 -6.05 -21.92 -16.24
N VAL A 36 -5.96 -22.18 -14.92
CA VAL A 36 -6.59 -23.36 -14.31
C VAL A 36 -8.11 -23.36 -14.51
N LEU A 37 -8.76 -22.20 -14.43
CA LEU A 37 -10.19 -22.07 -14.71
C LEU A 37 -10.50 -22.32 -16.20
N GLU A 38 -9.72 -21.75 -17.12
CA GLU A 38 -9.82 -21.99 -18.56
C GLU A 38 -9.70 -23.50 -18.88
N ASP A 39 -8.71 -24.18 -18.30
CA ASP A 39 -8.49 -25.62 -18.51
C ASP A 39 -9.65 -26.47 -17.98
N ARG A 40 -10.19 -26.12 -16.80
CA ARG A 40 -11.35 -26.81 -16.22
C ARG A 40 -12.59 -26.64 -17.11
N LEU A 41 -12.86 -25.44 -17.63
CA LEU A 41 -13.97 -25.19 -18.55
C LEU A 41 -13.78 -25.93 -19.87
N SER A 42 -12.56 -25.93 -20.41
CA SER A 42 -12.18 -26.66 -21.63
C SER A 42 -12.43 -28.17 -21.49
N SER A 43 -12.16 -28.75 -20.31
CA SER A 43 -12.45 -30.17 -20.03
C SER A 43 -13.93 -30.53 -20.09
N LEU A 44 -14.82 -29.54 -19.97
CA LEU A 44 -16.28 -29.66 -20.11
C LEU A 44 -16.76 -29.30 -21.53
N GLY A 45 -15.85 -29.03 -22.47
CA GLY A 45 -16.16 -28.63 -23.83
C GLY A 45 -16.51 -27.15 -24.01
N ILE A 46 -16.26 -26.31 -22.99
CA ILE A 46 -16.51 -24.87 -23.04
C ILE A 46 -15.21 -24.14 -23.36
N GLN A 47 -15.17 -23.42 -24.49
CA GLN A 47 -14.04 -22.55 -24.81
C GLN A 47 -14.26 -21.20 -24.12
N ALA A 48 -13.52 -20.97 -23.04
CA ALA A 48 -13.55 -19.72 -22.31
C ALA A 48 -12.20 -19.02 -22.36
N LYS A 49 -12.21 -17.69 -22.50
CA LYS A 49 -11.02 -16.86 -22.31
C LYS A 49 -11.21 -15.94 -21.11
N ILE A 50 -10.32 -16.05 -20.13
CA ILE A 50 -10.42 -15.35 -18.85
C ILE A 50 -9.28 -14.34 -18.73
N TYR A 51 -9.66 -13.07 -18.70
CA TYR A 51 -8.79 -11.91 -18.60
C TYR A 51 -8.74 -11.37 -17.16
N SER A 52 -7.72 -10.56 -16.87
CA SER A 52 -7.65 -9.85 -15.59
C SER A 52 -8.62 -8.65 -15.59
N SER A 53 -9.39 -8.49 -14.51
CA SER A 53 -10.12 -7.24 -14.23
C SER A 53 -9.20 -6.16 -13.68
N TYR A 54 -8.09 -6.56 -13.05
CA TYR A 54 -7.09 -5.65 -12.50
C TYR A 54 -5.99 -5.40 -13.51
N LYS A 55 -5.79 -4.14 -13.90
CA LYS A 55 -4.80 -3.72 -14.92
C LYS A 55 -4.88 -4.51 -16.25
N PRO A 56 -6.07 -4.60 -16.88
CA PRO A 56 -6.29 -5.43 -18.08
C PRO A 56 -5.33 -5.09 -19.22
N LEU A 57 -5.00 -3.80 -19.41
CA LEU A 57 -4.03 -3.39 -20.42
C LEU A 57 -2.62 -3.90 -20.11
N VAL A 58 -2.15 -3.81 -18.86
CA VAL A 58 -0.81 -4.29 -18.49
C VAL A 58 -0.73 -5.79 -18.71
N HIS A 59 -1.76 -6.53 -18.27
CA HIS A 59 -1.88 -7.97 -18.52
C HIS A 59 -1.91 -8.32 -20.02
N PHE A 60 -2.60 -7.53 -20.86
CA PHE A 60 -2.56 -7.73 -22.32
C PHE A 60 -1.13 -7.68 -22.89
N PHE A 61 -0.29 -6.76 -22.42
CA PHE A 61 1.09 -6.65 -22.88
C PHE A 61 1.97 -7.79 -22.36
N ILE A 62 1.97 -8.04 -21.05
CA ILE A 62 2.88 -9.03 -20.45
C ILE A 62 2.46 -10.49 -20.71
N GLU A 63 1.21 -10.72 -21.13
CA GLU A 63 0.69 -12.07 -21.40
C GLU A 63 0.62 -12.43 -22.89
N SER A 64 0.82 -11.47 -23.79
CA SER A 64 0.79 -11.71 -25.23
C SER A 64 2.13 -12.19 -25.79
N ASP A 65 2.07 -12.88 -26.92
CA ASP A 65 3.25 -13.39 -27.63
C ASP A 65 3.93 -12.35 -28.53
N VAL A 66 3.50 -11.09 -28.47
CA VAL A 66 4.07 -10.01 -29.29
C VAL A 66 5.40 -9.57 -28.69
N ASN A 67 6.45 -9.49 -29.51
CA ASN A 67 7.74 -8.94 -29.09
C ASN A 67 7.70 -7.40 -29.05
N TRP A 68 6.99 -6.84 -28.07
CA TRP A 68 6.78 -5.39 -27.92
C TRP A 68 8.07 -4.57 -27.95
N SER A 69 9.15 -5.08 -27.36
CA SER A 69 10.44 -4.39 -27.27
C SER A 69 11.14 -4.22 -28.63
N SER A 70 10.75 -4.99 -29.64
CA SER A 70 11.27 -4.86 -31.01
C SER A 70 10.53 -3.83 -31.86
N LEU A 71 9.35 -3.38 -31.41
CA LEU A 71 8.51 -2.47 -32.19
C LEU A 71 9.02 -1.04 -32.08
N ALA A 72 9.07 -0.36 -33.23
CA ALA A 72 9.53 1.04 -33.29
C ALA A 72 8.56 2.01 -32.63
N ALA A 73 7.25 1.74 -32.70
CA ALA A 73 6.22 2.58 -32.11
C ALA A 73 4.99 1.75 -31.73
N ILE A 74 4.42 2.06 -30.56
CA ILE A 74 3.16 1.47 -30.08
C ILE A 74 2.25 2.63 -29.68
N LYS A 75 1.06 2.72 -30.27
CA LYS A 75 0.08 3.74 -29.91
C LYS A 75 -1.04 3.12 -29.08
N ILE A 76 -1.33 3.74 -27.94
CA ILE A 76 -2.38 3.34 -27.02
C ILE A 76 -3.40 4.46 -26.88
N GLY A 77 -4.60 4.18 -27.38
CA GLY A 77 -5.78 5.01 -27.14
C GLY A 77 -6.34 4.67 -25.77
N VAL A 78 -6.42 5.67 -24.89
CA VAL A 78 -6.98 5.58 -23.54
C VAL A 78 -8.45 6.03 -23.58
N PRO A 79 -9.40 5.27 -23.00
CA PRO A 79 -10.79 5.69 -22.89
C PRO A 79 -10.96 6.81 -21.85
N GLU A 80 -12.04 7.57 -21.99
CA GLU A 80 -12.46 8.57 -21.00
C GLU A 80 -13.19 7.88 -19.84
N HIS A 81 -12.98 8.42 -18.64
CA HIS A 81 -13.68 7.95 -17.45
C HIS A 81 -15.14 8.44 -17.43
N PRO A 82 -16.13 7.57 -17.18
CA PRO A 82 -17.54 7.92 -17.34
C PRO A 82 -18.04 9.02 -16.42
N MET A 83 -17.48 9.10 -15.20
CA MET A 83 -17.92 10.06 -14.19
C MET A 83 -17.04 11.30 -14.13
N ASP A 84 -15.86 11.25 -14.77
CA ASP A 84 -14.92 12.37 -14.77
C ASP A 84 -14.04 12.29 -16.01
N PRO A 85 -14.48 12.81 -17.17
CA PRO A 85 -13.69 12.80 -18.39
C PRO A 85 -12.34 13.51 -18.27
N SER A 86 -12.15 14.35 -17.24
CA SER A 86 -10.88 15.01 -16.95
C SER A 86 -9.90 14.13 -16.15
N SER A 87 -10.40 13.07 -15.51
CA SER A 87 -9.62 12.11 -14.75
C SER A 87 -8.73 11.26 -15.66
N ARG A 88 -7.49 11.06 -15.20
CA ARG A 88 -6.49 10.19 -15.85
C ARG A 88 -6.54 8.76 -15.33
N ARG A 89 -7.63 8.31 -14.70
CA ARG A 89 -7.73 6.97 -14.08
C ARG A 89 -7.27 5.85 -15.01
N PHE A 90 -7.85 5.74 -16.20
CA PHE A 90 -7.45 4.71 -17.16
C PHE A 90 -5.99 4.82 -17.60
N LEU A 91 -5.40 6.01 -17.55
CA LEU A 91 -3.96 6.19 -17.80
C LEU A 91 -3.12 5.73 -16.60
N LEU A 92 -3.57 6.00 -15.38
CA LEU A 92 -2.92 5.56 -14.14
C LEU A 92 -2.90 4.03 -14.02
N GLU A 93 -4.01 3.38 -14.40
CA GLU A 93 -4.11 1.91 -14.50
C GLU A 93 -3.08 1.26 -15.43
N THR A 94 -2.48 2.05 -16.33
CA THR A 94 -1.42 1.58 -17.22
C THR A 94 -0.05 1.57 -16.57
N TYR A 95 0.15 2.12 -15.37
CA TYR A 95 1.46 2.02 -14.71
C TYR A 95 1.82 0.55 -14.46
N PRO A 96 3.08 0.10 -14.69
CA PRO A 96 4.27 0.83 -15.17
C PRO A 96 4.55 0.64 -16.67
N LEU A 97 3.53 0.47 -17.51
CA LEU A 97 3.66 -0.02 -18.89
C LEU A 97 4.63 0.79 -19.76
N LYS A 98 4.66 2.12 -19.63
CA LYS A 98 5.63 2.96 -20.36
C LYS A 98 7.08 2.79 -19.88
N GLY A 99 7.27 2.39 -18.63
CA GLY A 99 8.57 1.98 -18.10
C GLY A 99 9.02 0.63 -18.68
N LEU A 100 8.09 -0.31 -18.83
CA LEU A 100 8.35 -1.61 -19.46
C LEU A 100 8.61 -1.50 -20.97
N TYR A 101 7.85 -0.66 -21.67
CA TYR A 101 7.93 -0.48 -23.12
C TYR A 101 8.00 1.02 -23.47
N PRO A 102 9.23 1.58 -23.58
CA PRO A 102 9.44 3.03 -23.76
C PRO A 102 8.83 3.62 -25.03
N ASN A 103 8.64 2.82 -26.07
CA ASN A 103 8.11 3.23 -27.38
C ASN A 103 6.57 3.41 -27.39
N ILE A 104 5.93 3.35 -26.22
CA ILE A 104 4.49 3.59 -26.07
C ILE A 104 4.18 5.08 -26.09
N GLU A 105 3.23 5.45 -26.93
CA GLU A 105 2.61 6.78 -26.98
C GLU A 105 1.13 6.66 -26.62
N PHE A 106 0.68 7.46 -25.65
CA PHE A 106 -0.72 7.53 -25.24
C PHE A 106 -1.45 8.66 -25.96
N TYR A 107 -2.71 8.43 -26.34
CA TYR A 107 -3.63 9.46 -26.83
C TYR A 107 -5.03 9.22 -26.26
N SER A 108 -5.86 10.27 -26.18
CA SER A 108 -7.28 10.11 -25.81
C SER A 108 -8.08 9.56 -26.98
N THR A 109 -8.93 8.57 -26.71
CA THR A 109 -9.93 8.11 -27.71
C THR A 109 -11.17 8.99 -27.76
N ASN A 110 -11.39 9.84 -26.75
CA ASN A 110 -12.63 10.60 -26.52
C ASN A 110 -13.88 9.70 -26.49
N LYS A 111 -13.73 8.46 -26.01
CA LYS A 111 -14.80 7.46 -25.89
C LYS A 111 -14.92 6.99 -24.46
N ASN A 112 -16.15 6.96 -23.99
CA ASN A 112 -16.52 6.40 -22.70
C ASN A 112 -17.07 4.97 -22.89
N ASP A 113 -16.21 4.06 -23.35
CA ASP A 113 -16.55 2.64 -23.60
C ASP A 113 -15.65 1.68 -22.81
N ALA A 114 -14.86 2.23 -21.88
CA ALA A 114 -13.88 1.52 -21.07
C ALA A 114 -12.98 0.57 -21.89
N THR A 115 -12.66 0.93 -23.14
CA THR A 115 -11.90 0.07 -24.05
C THR A 115 -10.65 0.79 -24.55
N TYR A 116 -9.48 0.25 -24.21
CA TYR A 116 -8.23 0.70 -24.78
C TYR A 116 -8.10 0.27 -26.25
N VAL A 117 -7.40 1.08 -27.04
CA VAL A 117 -7.09 0.79 -28.43
C VAL A 117 -5.58 0.69 -28.61
N VAL A 118 -5.06 -0.51 -28.83
CA VAL A 118 -3.62 -0.74 -29.05
C VAL A 118 -3.36 -0.89 -30.54
N SER A 119 -2.39 -0.16 -31.08
CA SER A 119 -2.00 -0.25 -32.48
C SER A 119 -0.49 -0.15 -32.68
N TRP A 120 0.04 -0.95 -33.60
CA TRP A 120 1.46 -0.98 -33.95
C TRP A 120 1.66 -1.46 -35.40
N GLU A 121 2.87 -1.28 -35.92
CA GLU A 121 3.30 -1.77 -37.23
C GLU A 121 4.06 -3.09 -37.09
N GLU A 122 3.63 -4.13 -37.79
CA GLU A 122 4.41 -5.37 -37.93
C GLU A 122 5.39 -5.32 -39.12
N SER A 123 5.05 -4.52 -40.14
CA SER A 123 5.89 -4.22 -41.30
C SER A 123 5.41 -2.93 -41.97
N GLU A 124 6.17 -2.37 -42.93
CA GLU A 124 5.79 -1.15 -43.68
C GLU A 124 4.38 -1.20 -44.30
N SER A 125 3.83 -2.40 -44.51
CA SER A 125 2.51 -2.62 -45.12
C SER A 125 1.46 -3.19 -44.18
N LYS A 126 1.80 -3.55 -42.93
CA LYS A 126 0.87 -4.21 -42.01
C LYS A 126 0.74 -3.46 -40.68
N GLN A 127 -0.35 -2.70 -40.58
CA GLN A 127 -0.83 -2.10 -39.34
C GLN A 127 -1.71 -3.11 -38.59
N VAL A 128 -1.44 -3.31 -37.30
CA VAL A 128 -2.27 -4.12 -36.42
C VAL A 128 -2.99 -3.20 -35.43
N ARG A 129 -4.27 -3.50 -35.20
CA ARG A 129 -5.11 -2.83 -34.20
C ARG A 129 -5.82 -3.89 -33.34
N ARG A 130 -5.81 -3.68 -32.03
CA ARG A 130 -6.46 -4.52 -31.01
C ARG A 130 -7.24 -3.65 -30.04
N GLN A 131 -8.31 -4.20 -29.50
CA GLN A 131 -9.10 -3.58 -28.43
C GLN A 131 -8.89 -4.37 -27.14
N VAL A 132 -8.74 -3.66 -26.03
CA VAL A 132 -8.59 -4.26 -24.71
C VAL A 132 -9.67 -3.66 -23.81
N PHE A 133 -10.70 -4.45 -23.54
CA PHE A 133 -11.79 -4.05 -22.66
C PHE A 133 -11.33 -4.05 -21.20
N ALA A 134 -11.66 -2.99 -20.49
CA ALA A 134 -11.37 -2.79 -19.08
C ALA A 134 -12.69 -2.66 -18.32
N PRO A 135 -13.24 -3.76 -17.79
CA PRO A 135 -14.57 -3.76 -17.21
C PRO A 135 -14.62 -2.85 -15.98
N ASN A 136 -15.56 -1.91 -16.02
CA ASN A 136 -15.82 -0.97 -14.96
C ASN A 136 -17.32 -0.79 -14.79
N HIS A 137 -17.74 -0.46 -13.57
CA HIS A 137 -19.14 -0.17 -13.28
C HIS A 137 -19.27 1.01 -12.33
N ILE A 138 -20.38 1.73 -12.45
CA ILE A 138 -20.76 2.80 -11.53
C ILE A 138 -21.50 2.17 -10.35
N HIS A 139 -21.06 2.47 -9.13
CA HIS A 139 -21.69 2.02 -7.89
C HIS A 139 -21.45 3.04 -6.77
N LYS A 140 -22.06 2.81 -5.60
CA LYS A 140 -21.74 3.54 -4.38
C LYS A 140 -20.82 2.72 -3.48
N ASP A 141 -19.96 3.38 -2.74
CA ASP A 141 -19.11 2.77 -1.72
C ASP A 141 -19.79 2.75 -0.33
N HIS A 142 -19.02 2.38 0.68
CA HIS A 142 -19.40 2.25 2.09
C HIS A 142 -19.72 3.60 2.79
N ILE A 143 -19.47 4.74 2.14
CA ILE A 143 -19.89 6.08 2.60
C ILE A 143 -20.87 6.74 1.63
N ASP A 144 -21.58 5.95 0.82
CA ASP A 144 -22.55 6.41 -0.19
C ASP A 144 -21.96 7.29 -1.30
N GLN A 145 -20.64 7.32 -1.47
CA GLN A 145 -20.00 8.05 -2.55
C GLN A 145 -20.03 7.24 -3.85
N GLU A 146 -20.38 7.90 -4.95
CA GLU A 146 -20.40 7.27 -6.26
C GLU A 146 -18.98 7.10 -6.83
N HIS A 147 -18.70 5.92 -7.38
CA HIS A 147 -17.44 5.55 -8.02
C HIS A 147 -17.68 4.80 -9.31
N CYS A 148 -16.72 4.89 -10.22
CA CYS A 148 -16.58 3.94 -11.31
C CYS A 148 -15.31 3.15 -11.04
N SER A 149 -15.45 1.84 -10.85
CA SER A 149 -14.38 0.95 -10.36
C SER A 149 -14.32 -0.34 -11.17
N ALA A 150 -13.15 -0.98 -11.17
CA ALA A 150 -12.92 -2.23 -11.88
C ALA A 150 -13.85 -3.34 -11.33
N THR A 151 -14.30 -4.25 -12.20
CA THR A 151 -15.31 -5.24 -11.83
C THR A 151 -15.19 -6.53 -12.64
N GLY A 152 -15.77 -7.62 -12.13
CA GLY A 152 -16.02 -8.81 -12.92
C GLY A 152 -16.98 -8.58 -14.10
N TRP A 153 -16.74 -9.28 -15.21
CA TRP A 153 -17.56 -9.17 -16.41
C TRP A 153 -17.62 -10.47 -17.22
N ILE A 154 -18.74 -10.73 -17.90
CA ILE A 154 -18.96 -11.90 -18.78
C ILE A 154 -19.49 -11.40 -20.12
N LYS A 155 -18.92 -11.95 -21.22
CA LYS A 155 -19.39 -11.76 -22.61
C LYS A 155 -19.54 -13.11 -23.30
N THR A 156 -20.73 -13.47 -23.77
CA THR A 156 -20.95 -14.69 -24.57
C THR A 156 -20.85 -14.40 -26.07
N GLU A 157 -20.43 -15.41 -26.85
CA GLU A 157 -20.30 -15.27 -28.31
C GLU A 157 -21.61 -14.90 -29.01
N ASP A 158 -22.74 -15.40 -28.49
CA ASP A 158 -24.07 -15.09 -29.01
C ASP A 158 -24.58 -13.69 -28.62
N GLY A 159 -23.80 -12.92 -27.86
CA GLY A 159 -24.11 -11.57 -27.40
C GLY A 159 -25.27 -11.49 -26.39
N LYS A 160 -25.78 -12.62 -25.90
CA LYS A 160 -26.91 -12.62 -24.94
C LYS A 160 -26.48 -12.25 -23.53
N LEU A 161 -25.26 -12.59 -23.15
CA LEU A 161 -24.64 -12.09 -21.92
C LEU A 161 -23.54 -11.10 -22.31
N ASP A 162 -23.71 -9.87 -21.86
CA ASP A 162 -22.69 -8.84 -21.82
C ASP A 162 -22.96 -8.01 -20.56
N LYS A 163 -22.55 -8.54 -19.41
CA LYS A 163 -22.96 -8.02 -18.10
C LYS A 163 -21.87 -8.12 -17.07
N ARG A 164 -21.95 -7.23 -16.08
CA ARG A 164 -21.25 -7.35 -14.81
C ARG A 164 -21.65 -8.64 -14.10
N PHE A 165 -20.68 -9.24 -13.42
CA PHE A 165 -20.93 -10.15 -12.31
C PHE A 165 -19.97 -9.82 -11.16
N GLU A 166 -20.37 -10.10 -9.93
CA GLU A 166 -19.51 -9.87 -8.76
C GLU A 166 -18.52 -11.02 -8.61
N THR A 167 -17.23 -10.72 -8.65
CA THR A 167 -16.20 -11.75 -8.43
C THR A 167 -16.07 -12.13 -6.95
N PRO A 168 -15.47 -13.30 -6.64
CA PRO A 168 -15.10 -13.69 -5.28
C PRO A 168 -14.28 -12.64 -4.53
N TYR A 169 -13.36 -11.97 -5.23
CA TYR A 169 -12.51 -10.91 -4.68
C TYR A 169 -13.34 -9.71 -4.22
N GLU A 170 -14.23 -9.23 -5.09
CA GLU A 170 -15.18 -8.16 -4.76
C GLU A 170 -16.11 -8.57 -3.61
N SER A 171 -16.64 -9.79 -3.66
CA SER A 171 -17.61 -10.27 -2.67
C SER A 171 -17.01 -10.37 -1.26
N LEU A 172 -15.76 -10.83 -1.14
CA LEU A 172 -15.06 -10.85 0.15
C LEU A 172 -14.89 -9.43 0.71
N PHE A 173 -14.52 -8.46 -0.12
CA PHE A 173 -14.39 -7.06 0.29
C PHE A 173 -15.73 -6.47 0.74
N TRP A 174 -16.75 -6.50 -0.12
CA TRP A 174 -18.03 -5.84 0.13
C TRP A 174 -18.78 -6.44 1.32
N GLN A 175 -18.80 -7.78 1.46
CA GLN A 175 -19.46 -8.42 2.60
C GLN A 175 -18.75 -8.11 3.92
N SER A 176 -17.42 -8.02 3.91
CA SER A 176 -16.64 -7.67 5.11
C SER A 176 -16.85 -6.21 5.50
N MET A 177 -16.81 -5.29 4.53
CA MET A 177 -17.10 -3.87 4.77
C MET A 177 -18.51 -3.69 5.31
N LEU A 178 -19.52 -4.36 4.72
CA LEU A 178 -20.89 -4.31 5.22
C LEU A 178 -20.98 -4.80 6.67
N ALA A 179 -20.36 -5.95 6.99
CA ALA A 179 -20.38 -6.49 8.34
C ALA A 179 -19.68 -5.60 9.38
N ILE A 180 -18.65 -4.84 8.98
CA ILE A 180 -17.99 -3.86 9.84
C ILE A 180 -18.87 -2.63 10.03
N VAL A 181 -19.41 -2.06 8.95
CA VAL A 181 -20.24 -0.86 8.99
C VAL A 181 -21.54 -1.08 9.78
N ASP A 182 -22.15 -2.26 9.65
CA ASP A 182 -23.37 -2.65 10.37
C ASP A 182 -23.11 -2.98 11.86
N HIS A 183 -21.86 -3.09 12.28
CA HIS A 183 -21.52 -3.31 13.68
C HIS A 183 -21.70 -2.02 14.50
N GLU A 184 -22.41 -2.12 15.62
CA GLU A 184 -22.62 -0.99 16.53
C GLU A 184 -21.37 -0.72 17.38
N PHE A 185 -20.43 0.07 16.84
CA PHE A 185 -19.31 0.59 17.61
C PHE A 185 -19.76 1.68 18.59
N VAL A 186 -19.13 1.73 19.77
CA VAL A 186 -19.23 2.89 20.64
C VAL A 186 -18.52 4.05 19.94
N PRO A 187 -19.18 5.20 19.69
CA PRO A 187 -18.58 6.32 18.95
C PRO A 187 -17.64 7.13 19.86
N GLN A 188 -16.61 6.46 20.36
CA GLN A 188 -15.53 7.03 21.18
C GLN A 188 -14.21 6.66 20.52
N GLU A 189 -13.33 7.64 20.36
CA GLU A 189 -11.99 7.44 19.82
C GLU A 189 -10.99 7.06 20.94
N PRO A 190 -10.16 6.00 20.78
CA PRO A 190 -10.14 5.09 19.64
C PRO A 190 -11.36 4.15 19.59
N LEU A 191 -11.89 3.89 18.38
CA LEU A 191 -13.09 3.06 18.20
C LEU A 191 -12.88 1.59 18.63
N PHE A 192 -11.67 1.09 18.41
CA PHE A 192 -11.23 -0.24 18.82
C PHE A 192 -9.71 -0.22 19.09
N GLU A 193 -9.19 -1.25 19.77
CA GLU A 193 -7.74 -1.42 19.86
C GLU A 193 -7.19 -1.93 18.52
N ARG A 194 -7.69 -3.08 18.05
CA ARG A 194 -7.29 -3.69 16.78
C ARG A 194 -8.47 -4.32 16.05
N LEU A 195 -8.64 -3.96 14.77
CA LEU A 195 -9.54 -4.60 13.82
C LEU A 195 -8.70 -5.43 12.84
N ASN A 196 -8.65 -6.73 13.07
CA ASN A 196 -7.90 -7.69 12.26
C ASN A 196 -8.80 -8.28 11.18
N ILE A 197 -8.38 -8.17 9.92
CA ILE A 197 -9.11 -8.66 8.74
C ILE A 197 -8.22 -9.69 8.05
N GLU A 198 -8.39 -10.95 8.44
CA GLU A 198 -7.64 -12.06 7.86
C GLU A 198 -8.31 -12.52 6.57
N VAL A 199 -7.60 -12.41 5.45
CA VAL A 199 -8.06 -12.90 4.15
C VAL A 199 -7.07 -13.91 3.61
N GLU A 200 -7.60 -15.02 3.10
CA GLU A 200 -6.85 -16.00 2.33
C GLU A 200 -7.31 -15.92 0.87
N LEU A 201 -6.36 -15.79 -0.06
CA LEU A 201 -6.60 -15.78 -1.50
C LEU A 201 -5.55 -16.64 -2.23
N PRO A 202 -5.94 -17.37 -3.29
CA PRO A 202 -5.02 -18.18 -4.09
C PRO A 202 -4.29 -17.38 -5.16
N PHE A 203 -4.06 -16.08 -4.91
CA PHE A 203 -3.47 -15.17 -5.88
C PHE A 203 -2.02 -14.87 -5.53
N LYS A 204 -1.12 -15.24 -6.44
CA LYS A 204 0.29 -14.92 -6.41
C LYS A 204 0.57 -13.57 -7.05
N ASP A 205 1.61 -12.92 -6.56
CA ASP A 205 2.03 -11.64 -7.07
C ASP A 205 2.78 -11.81 -8.40
N THR A 206 2.66 -10.82 -9.28
CA THR A 206 3.34 -10.81 -10.59
C THR A 206 4.46 -9.79 -10.57
N HIS A 207 5.72 -10.26 -10.51
CA HIS A 207 6.90 -9.41 -10.63
C HIS A 207 7.07 -8.93 -12.07
N LEU A 208 7.36 -7.64 -12.23
CA LEU A 208 7.59 -7.01 -13.53
C LEU A 208 9.08 -6.70 -13.73
N ALA A 209 9.51 -6.70 -14.99
CA ALA A 209 10.89 -6.38 -15.38
C ALA A 209 11.17 -4.86 -15.41
N PHE A 210 10.63 -4.11 -14.46
CA PHE A 210 10.81 -2.66 -14.33
C PHE A 210 10.78 -2.29 -12.85
N GLY A 211 11.74 -1.49 -12.37
CA GLY A 211 11.66 -0.83 -11.07
C GLY A 211 11.43 -1.69 -9.82
N ASN A 212 11.63 -3.01 -9.86
CA ASN A 212 11.13 -3.96 -8.85
C ASN A 212 9.59 -3.92 -8.65
N GLU A 213 8.84 -3.46 -9.66
CA GLU A 213 7.38 -3.38 -9.63
C GLU A 213 6.75 -4.76 -9.50
N ILE A 214 5.66 -4.80 -8.74
CA ILE A 214 4.90 -6.01 -8.47
C ILE A 214 3.41 -5.69 -8.62
N ILE A 215 2.70 -6.51 -9.40
CA ILE A 215 1.24 -6.48 -9.43
C ILE A 215 0.73 -7.47 -8.38
N SER A 216 0.19 -6.96 -7.28
CA SER A 216 -0.36 -7.78 -6.19
C SER A 216 -1.83 -7.45 -5.95
N LEU A 217 -2.71 -8.44 -6.16
CA LEU A 217 -4.13 -8.34 -5.76
C LEU A 217 -4.29 -8.36 -4.23
N ARG A 218 -3.34 -8.97 -3.51
CA ARG A 218 -3.36 -9.05 -2.05
C ARG A 218 -3.00 -7.71 -1.42
N GLU A 219 -1.98 -7.03 -1.96
CA GLU A 219 -1.66 -5.66 -1.59
C GLU A 219 -2.80 -4.71 -1.92
N ALA A 220 -3.35 -4.78 -3.14
CA ALA A 220 -4.49 -3.96 -3.53
C ALA A 220 -5.69 -4.14 -2.57
N LEU A 221 -5.95 -5.38 -2.11
CA LEU A 221 -7.02 -5.65 -1.16
C LEU A 221 -6.72 -5.12 0.25
N HIS A 222 -5.45 -5.17 0.66
CA HIS A 222 -5.01 -4.57 1.92
C HIS A 222 -5.32 -3.07 1.92
N GLU A 223 -4.94 -2.38 0.85
CA GLU A 223 -5.16 -0.95 0.67
C GLU A 223 -6.64 -0.60 0.57
N GLU A 224 -7.44 -1.45 -0.11
CA GLU A 224 -8.90 -1.34 -0.16
C GLU A 224 -9.52 -1.31 1.23
N TYR A 225 -9.19 -2.28 2.08
CA TYR A 225 -9.70 -2.30 3.45
C TYR A 225 -9.21 -1.11 4.26
N TYR A 226 -7.90 -0.84 4.23
CA TYR A 226 -7.29 0.15 5.09
C TYR A 226 -7.89 1.54 4.85
N PHE A 227 -7.86 2.03 3.61
CA PHE A 227 -8.35 3.38 3.32
C PHE A 227 -9.87 3.50 3.36
N SER A 228 -10.60 2.45 2.97
CA SER A 228 -12.07 2.46 3.11
C SER A 228 -12.49 2.59 4.57
N LEU A 229 -11.79 1.92 5.49
CA LEU A 229 -12.10 2.04 6.90
C LEU A 229 -11.70 3.40 7.48
N LEU A 230 -10.61 4.02 7.02
CA LEU A 230 -10.30 5.41 7.39
C LEU A 230 -11.40 6.38 6.94
N GLU A 231 -11.88 6.25 5.70
CA GLU A 231 -12.97 7.06 5.14
C GLU A 231 -14.27 6.88 5.93
N TRP A 232 -14.63 5.64 6.24
CA TRP A 232 -15.79 5.33 7.06
C TRP A 232 -15.69 5.94 8.47
N VAL A 233 -14.54 5.83 9.12
CA VAL A 233 -14.33 6.40 10.47
C VAL A 233 -14.39 7.93 10.47
N GLN A 234 -13.91 8.60 9.41
CA GLN A 234 -14.10 10.04 9.25
C GLN A 234 -15.59 10.41 9.24
N VAL A 235 -16.41 9.67 8.48
CA VAL A 235 -17.86 9.90 8.43
C VAL A 235 -18.52 9.59 9.78
N LEU A 236 -18.20 8.45 10.39
CA LEU A 236 -18.76 8.02 11.68
C LEU A 236 -18.49 9.03 12.80
N THR A 237 -17.29 9.62 12.81
CA THR A 237 -16.86 10.61 13.82
C THR A 237 -17.18 12.06 13.44
N GLY A 238 -17.80 12.29 12.27
CA GLY A 238 -18.16 13.62 11.78
C GLY A 238 -16.96 14.50 11.41
N LYS A 239 -15.79 13.90 11.15
CA LYS A 239 -14.58 14.61 10.72
C LYS A 239 -14.56 14.80 9.20
N PRO A 240 -13.96 15.89 8.69
CA PRO A 240 -13.91 16.14 7.26
C PRO A 240 -13.08 15.09 6.51
N SER A 241 -13.36 14.92 5.22
CA SER A 241 -12.57 14.04 4.34
C SER A 241 -11.10 14.43 4.37
N GLY A 242 -10.23 13.44 4.54
CA GLY A 242 -8.78 13.64 4.64
C GLY A 242 -8.27 14.04 6.03
N SER A 243 -9.13 14.05 7.05
CA SER A 243 -8.70 14.20 8.45
C SER A 243 -7.69 13.11 8.82
N ARG A 244 -6.52 13.53 9.31
CA ARG A 244 -5.42 12.66 9.77
C ARG A 244 -5.34 12.54 11.29
N ASP A 245 -6.27 13.20 11.98
CA ASP A 245 -6.45 13.19 13.43
C ASP A 245 -7.56 12.22 13.88
N ILE A 246 -8.18 11.47 12.97
CA ILE A 246 -9.07 10.35 13.33
C ILE A 246 -8.28 9.30 14.10
N ARG A 247 -8.95 8.67 15.07
CA ARG A 247 -8.37 7.59 15.87
C ARG A 247 -9.24 6.34 15.76
N PRO A 248 -9.12 5.56 14.68
CA PRO A 248 -9.86 4.30 14.56
C PRO A 248 -9.36 3.23 15.55
N GLY A 249 -8.08 3.24 15.92
CA GLY A 249 -7.35 2.06 16.39
C GLY A 249 -6.47 1.47 15.29
N GLN A 250 -5.89 0.29 15.52
CA GLN A 250 -5.14 -0.42 14.49
C GLN A 250 -6.09 -1.13 13.51
N ILE A 251 -6.15 -0.67 12.27
CA ILE A 251 -6.80 -1.38 11.17
C ILE A 251 -5.74 -2.29 10.53
N VAL A 252 -5.91 -3.61 10.62
CA VAL A 252 -4.91 -4.58 10.18
C VAL A 252 -5.49 -5.55 9.16
N PRO A 253 -5.41 -5.23 7.86
CA PRO A 253 -5.74 -6.16 6.79
C PRO A 253 -4.59 -7.17 6.60
N ASN A 254 -4.77 -8.39 7.11
CA ASN A 254 -3.82 -9.48 6.90
C ASN A 254 -4.24 -10.33 5.69
N ILE A 255 -3.75 -9.96 4.50
CA ILE A 255 -4.09 -10.63 3.24
C ILE A 255 -2.96 -11.61 2.86
N ARG A 256 -3.18 -12.90 3.09
CA ARG A 256 -2.18 -13.95 2.86
C ARG A 256 -2.50 -14.80 1.63
N TYR A 257 -1.45 -15.38 1.07
CA TYR A 257 -1.61 -16.44 0.09
C TYR A 257 -2.12 -17.71 0.77
N GLY A 258 -3.06 -18.41 0.14
CA GLY A 258 -3.51 -19.74 0.51
C GLY A 258 -4.47 -20.31 -0.51
N GLU A 259 -4.96 -21.53 -0.32
CA GLU A 259 -5.73 -22.24 -1.36
C GLU A 259 -7.22 -21.93 -1.33
N ASN A 260 -7.67 -21.07 -0.42
CA ASN A 260 -9.08 -20.78 -0.19
C ASN A 260 -9.44 -19.33 -0.55
N TYR A 261 -10.74 -19.07 -0.68
CA TYR A 261 -11.33 -17.73 -0.71
C TYR A 261 -12.03 -17.51 0.63
N LYS A 262 -11.31 -17.00 1.61
CA LYS A 262 -11.80 -16.89 2.98
C LYS A 262 -11.52 -15.50 3.54
N VAL A 263 -12.44 -14.98 4.34
CA VAL A 263 -12.24 -13.82 5.18
C VAL A 263 -12.71 -14.08 6.61
N ARG A 264 -12.00 -13.53 7.58
CA ARG A 264 -12.41 -13.43 8.98
C ARG A 264 -12.09 -12.04 9.51
N VAL A 265 -13.09 -11.36 10.05
CA VAL A 265 -12.99 -10.02 10.65
C VAL A 265 -13.14 -10.13 12.16
N MET A 266 -12.19 -9.58 12.91
CA MET A 266 -12.11 -9.72 14.36
C MET A 266 -11.74 -8.40 15.04
N LEU A 267 -12.38 -8.15 16.18
CA LEU A 267 -11.92 -7.16 17.15
C LEU A 267 -11.04 -7.86 18.18
N GLU A 268 -9.84 -7.32 18.36
CA GLU A 268 -8.80 -7.84 19.21
C GLU A 268 -8.27 -6.73 20.12
N ASN A 269 -7.62 -7.15 21.20
CA ASN A 269 -6.81 -6.22 21.96
C ASN A 269 -5.51 -5.95 21.19
N TYR A 270 -4.78 -4.91 21.59
CA TYR A 270 -3.42 -4.69 21.11
C TYR A 270 -2.57 -5.96 21.28
N SER A 271 -1.86 -6.31 20.23
CA SER A 271 -1.01 -7.49 20.16
C SER A 271 0.26 -7.14 19.40
N HIS A 272 1.39 -7.53 19.96
CA HIS A 272 2.68 -7.58 19.29
C HIS A 272 3.12 -9.03 19.22
N SER A 273 2.94 -9.68 18.08
CA SER A 273 3.44 -11.03 17.86
C SER A 273 4.91 -11.05 17.42
N HIS A 274 5.41 -9.94 16.86
CA HIS A 274 6.77 -9.87 16.35
C HIS A 274 7.81 -9.60 17.45
N SER A 275 8.60 -10.61 17.77
CA SER A 275 9.77 -10.49 18.64
C SER A 275 11.02 -10.30 17.80
N SER A 276 11.71 -9.16 17.95
CA SER A 276 12.99 -8.94 17.26
C SER A 276 14.05 -9.94 17.74
N SER A 277 14.81 -10.53 16.80
CA SER A 277 16.01 -11.27 17.18
C SER A 277 17.09 -10.28 17.60
N PHE A 278 17.84 -10.63 18.65
CA PHE A 278 18.99 -9.83 19.04
C PHE A 278 20.15 -10.13 18.10
N ASP A 279 20.30 -9.28 17.09
CA ASP A 279 21.46 -9.27 16.21
C ASP A 279 22.28 -8.01 16.47
N ASP A 280 23.54 -8.19 16.87
CA ASP A 280 24.49 -7.08 16.98
C ASP A 280 24.69 -6.49 15.58
N TYR A 281 24.29 -5.23 15.42
CA TYR A 281 24.31 -4.52 14.15
C TYR A 281 25.15 -3.27 14.29
N SER A 282 26.23 -3.17 13.53
CA SER A 282 27.19 -2.07 13.60
C SER A 282 26.91 -1.01 12.54
N LEU A 283 27.51 0.18 12.69
CA LEU A 283 27.40 1.25 11.71
C LEU A 283 27.96 0.88 10.33
N LYS A 284 28.94 -0.02 10.27
CA LYS A 284 29.52 -0.50 9.00
C LYS A 284 28.56 -1.41 8.24
N ASP A 285 27.63 -2.05 8.93
CA ASP A 285 26.65 -2.93 8.32
C ASP A 285 25.55 -2.14 7.61
N LEU A 286 25.31 -0.89 8.06
CA LEU A 286 24.33 0.01 7.44
C LEU A 286 24.57 0.12 5.93
N ASP A 287 25.80 0.23 5.45
CA ASP A 287 26.14 0.37 4.01
C ASP A 287 25.63 -0.79 3.14
N LYS A 288 25.42 -1.96 3.74
CA LYS A 288 24.95 -3.18 3.06
C LYS A 288 23.45 -3.44 3.28
N CYS A 289 22.77 -2.55 3.98
CA CYS A 289 21.34 -2.67 4.30
C CYS A 289 20.51 -2.77 3.01
N SER A 290 19.82 -3.89 2.84
CA SER A 290 18.96 -4.20 1.68
C SER A 290 17.52 -4.51 2.06
N LYS A 291 17.22 -4.49 3.36
CA LYS A 291 15.90 -4.70 3.96
C LYS A 291 15.69 -3.69 5.08
N PRO A 292 14.44 -3.44 5.50
CA PRO A 292 14.17 -2.69 6.72
C PRO A 292 14.91 -3.27 7.92
N LEU A 293 15.50 -2.40 8.75
CA LEU A 293 16.15 -2.82 9.99
C LEU A 293 15.11 -3.23 11.02
N GLU A 294 15.36 -4.29 11.78
CA GLU A 294 14.59 -4.57 12.98
C GLU A 294 14.88 -3.53 14.08
N LEU A 295 13.94 -3.35 15.01
CA LEU A 295 14.11 -2.39 16.11
C LEU A 295 15.36 -2.66 16.95
N SER A 296 15.71 -3.94 17.15
CA SER A 296 16.94 -4.36 17.84
C SER A 296 18.20 -3.87 17.11
N GLN A 297 18.23 -3.98 15.78
CA GLN A 297 19.33 -3.55 14.93
C GLN A 297 19.48 -2.02 14.92
N VAL A 298 18.35 -1.30 14.84
CA VAL A 298 18.33 0.17 14.97
C VAL A 298 18.90 0.62 16.31
N ASN A 299 18.46 0.00 17.41
CA ASN A 299 18.94 0.30 18.75
C ASN A 299 20.44 -0.04 18.91
N SER A 300 20.91 -1.12 18.29
CA SER A 300 22.33 -1.49 18.26
C SER A 300 23.19 -0.46 17.52
N ALA A 301 22.72 0.02 16.36
CA ALA A 301 23.37 1.07 15.59
C ALA A 301 23.39 2.41 16.35
N LEU A 302 22.28 2.79 16.99
CA LEU A 302 22.20 3.99 17.82
C LEU A 302 23.17 3.92 19.02
N LYS A 303 23.25 2.76 19.68
CA LYS A 303 24.22 2.52 20.76
C LYS A 303 25.66 2.65 20.29
N SER A 304 25.96 2.15 19.09
CA SER A 304 27.28 2.29 18.48
C SER A 304 27.64 3.76 18.22
N LEU A 305 26.69 4.57 17.73
CA LEU A 305 26.89 6.03 17.57
C LEU A 305 27.17 6.72 18.89
N MET A 306 26.34 6.46 19.91
CA MET A 306 26.53 7.04 21.25
C MET A 306 27.90 6.68 21.82
N SER A 307 28.36 5.44 21.67
CA SER A 307 29.67 5.01 22.15
C SER A 307 30.83 5.67 21.39
N LEU A 308 30.69 5.91 20.09
CA LEU A 308 31.76 6.47 19.25
C LEU A 308 31.89 7.99 19.42
N TYR A 309 30.76 8.68 19.57
CA TYR A 309 30.68 10.15 19.58
C TYR A 309 30.20 10.73 20.91
N GLN A 310 30.26 9.95 21.99
CA GLN A 310 29.92 10.36 23.36
C GLN A 310 28.49 10.94 23.47
N GLY A 311 27.53 10.24 22.85
CA GLY A 311 26.12 10.61 22.89
C GLY A 311 25.43 10.24 24.20
N GLU A 312 24.51 11.10 24.63
CA GLU A 312 23.66 10.90 25.80
C GLU A 312 22.30 10.36 25.39
N LYS A 313 21.85 9.27 26.02
CA LYS A 313 20.56 8.66 25.73
C LYS A 313 19.42 9.50 26.30
N PHE A 314 18.33 9.61 25.55
CA PHE A 314 17.03 10.00 26.07
C PHE A 314 15.92 9.09 25.56
N GLU A 315 14.79 9.08 26.26
CA GLU A 315 13.66 8.20 25.94
C GLU A 315 12.33 8.97 26.00
N GLY A 316 11.36 8.47 25.23
CA GLY A 316 9.93 8.72 25.38
C GLY A 316 9.15 7.40 25.38
N GLN A 317 7.83 7.49 25.38
CA GLN A 317 6.93 6.33 25.35
C GLN A 317 5.96 6.42 24.19
N SER A 318 5.65 5.29 23.56
CA SER A 318 4.56 5.18 22.60
C SER A 318 3.21 5.03 23.29
N ILE A 319 2.13 5.00 22.51
CA ILE A 319 0.78 4.73 23.02
C ILE A 319 0.70 3.38 23.75
N LEU A 320 1.38 2.36 23.24
CA LEU A 320 1.38 1.03 23.84
C LEU A 320 2.44 0.85 24.94
N GLY A 321 3.09 1.94 25.35
CA GLY A 321 4.10 1.95 26.41
C GLY A 321 5.48 1.45 25.98
N GLU A 322 5.71 1.34 24.67
CA GLU A 322 7.02 0.96 24.12
C GLU A 322 8.01 2.11 24.24
N THR A 323 9.28 1.76 24.45
CA THR A 323 10.33 2.78 24.57
C THR A 323 10.72 3.33 23.20
N ILE A 324 10.57 4.64 23.03
CA ILE A 324 11.10 5.39 21.90
C ILE A 324 12.51 5.86 22.27
N GLN A 325 13.53 5.33 21.59
CA GLN A 325 14.93 5.67 21.87
C GLN A 325 15.41 6.87 21.06
N GLY A 326 16.01 7.84 21.75
CA GLY A 326 16.72 8.95 21.15
C GLY A 326 18.12 9.12 21.74
N ALA A 327 18.93 9.91 21.05
CA ALA A 327 20.26 10.29 21.51
C ALA A 327 20.54 11.76 21.26
N LEU A 328 21.19 12.42 22.21
CA LEU A 328 21.70 13.78 22.12
C LEU A 328 23.23 13.73 21.98
N PHE A 329 23.76 14.45 20.99
CA PHE A 329 25.18 14.63 20.80
C PHE A 329 25.49 16.11 20.94
N ASN A 330 26.31 16.46 21.93
CA ASN A 330 26.76 17.82 22.16
C ASN A 330 28.20 18.01 21.65
N ASP A 331 28.57 19.26 21.40
CA ASP A 331 29.97 19.65 21.26
C ASP A 331 30.43 20.26 22.58
N GLU A 332 31.50 19.71 23.16
CA GLU A 332 32.09 20.23 24.40
C GLU A 332 32.82 21.55 24.18
N ASN A 333 33.05 21.95 22.93
CA ASN A 333 33.71 23.20 22.60
C ASN A 333 32.81 24.41 22.95
N PRO A 334 33.16 25.22 23.96
CA PRO A 334 32.32 26.32 24.43
C PRO A 334 32.23 27.49 23.43
N SER A 335 33.03 27.48 22.35
CA SER A 335 32.96 28.46 21.27
C SER A 335 31.87 28.14 20.22
N VAL A 336 31.31 26.93 20.25
CA VAL A 336 30.26 26.51 19.33
C VAL A 336 28.88 26.92 19.85
N SER A 337 28.01 27.37 18.95
CA SER A 337 26.61 27.69 19.28
C SER A 337 25.89 26.49 19.88
N LYS A 338 25.15 26.73 20.98
CA LYS A 338 24.32 25.72 21.65
C LYS A 338 23.01 25.40 20.91
N ARG A 339 22.66 26.16 19.89
CA ARG A 339 21.46 25.91 19.06
C ARG A 339 21.72 24.77 18.10
N GLY A 340 20.93 23.72 18.21
CA GLY A 340 21.11 22.48 17.47
C GLY A 340 20.04 22.17 16.44
N ALA A 341 19.98 20.90 16.08
CA ALA A 341 18.93 20.33 15.25
C ALA A 341 18.38 19.02 15.85
N LEU A 342 17.15 18.69 15.47
CA LEU A 342 16.57 17.37 15.66
C LEU A 342 16.42 16.68 14.31
N ILE A 343 16.78 15.40 14.21
CA ILE A 343 16.43 14.56 13.06
C ILE A 343 15.59 13.38 13.53
N THR A 344 14.43 13.17 12.92
CA THR A 344 13.54 12.04 13.21
C THR A 344 13.35 11.17 11.97
N GLY A 345 13.23 9.86 12.17
CA GLY A 345 12.88 8.89 11.14
C GLY A 345 11.67 8.05 11.54
N ALA A 346 11.02 7.44 10.55
CA ALA A 346 9.89 6.53 10.74
C ALA A 346 8.78 7.10 11.64
N GLN A 347 8.41 8.37 11.43
CA GLN A 347 7.14 8.89 11.94
C GLN A 347 5.98 8.13 11.27
N HIS A 348 6.09 7.91 9.96
CA HIS A 348 5.34 6.88 9.26
C HIS A 348 6.16 5.60 9.29
N ALA A 349 5.70 4.60 10.03
CA ALA A 349 6.56 3.49 10.39
C ALA A 349 6.91 2.57 9.21
N ASN A 350 6.05 2.54 8.19
CA ASN A 350 6.29 1.83 6.93
C ASN A 350 7.29 2.53 5.98
N GLU A 351 7.71 3.77 6.28
CA GLU A 351 8.68 4.53 5.48
C GLU A 351 10.11 4.37 6.03
N THR A 352 10.65 3.16 5.88
CA THR A 352 11.82 2.69 6.64
C THR A 352 13.18 3.22 6.16
N THR A 353 13.25 3.78 4.95
CA THR A 353 14.50 4.32 4.39
C THR A 353 15.04 5.52 5.17
N GLY A 354 14.16 6.33 5.78
CA GLY A 354 14.53 7.45 6.64
C GLY A 354 15.34 7.02 7.87
N VAL A 355 15.09 5.83 8.41
CA VAL A 355 15.82 5.28 9.57
C VAL A 355 17.30 5.07 9.22
N VAL A 356 17.56 4.40 8.09
CA VAL A 356 18.92 4.11 7.62
C VAL A 356 19.63 5.39 7.20
N GLY A 357 18.93 6.28 6.49
CA GLY A 357 19.44 7.59 6.08
C GLY A 357 19.87 8.43 7.27
N LEU A 358 19.03 8.50 8.30
CA LEU A 358 19.31 9.21 9.56
C LEU A 358 20.57 8.67 10.24
N LEU A 359 20.69 7.36 10.43
CA LEU A 359 21.83 6.76 11.13
C LEU A 359 23.15 6.98 10.37
N ARG A 360 23.14 6.80 9.05
CA ARG A 360 24.32 7.03 8.20
C ARG A 360 24.74 8.51 8.19
N ALA A 361 23.79 9.41 7.93
CA ALA A 361 24.05 10.85 7.90
C ALA A 361 24.53 11.39 9.24
N SER A 362 23.97 10.88 10.35
CA SER A 362 24.42 11.23 11.70
C SER A 362 25.86 10.79 11.94
N SER A 363 26.23 9.57 11.54
CA SER A 363 27.62 9.10 11.65
C SER A 363 28.60 9.99 10.88
N GLU A 364 28.24 10.40 9.66
CA GLU A 364 29.07 11.27 8.83
C GLU A 364 29.19 12.66 9.46
N TYR A 365 28.08 13.27 9.87
CA TYR A 365 28.06 14.59 10.50
C TYR A 365 28.87 14.63 11.80
N LEU A 366 28.68 13.63 12.68
CA LEU A 366 29.34 13.57 13.98
C LEU A 366 30.85 13.33 13.86
N SER A 367 31.33 12.81 12.73
CA SER A 367 32.76 12.65 12.45
C SER A 367 33.49 13.97 12.18
N GLN A 368 32.75 15.07 11.96
CA GLN A 368 33.32 16.38 11.73
C GLN A 368 33.85 17.02 13.02
N THR A 369 34.88 17.85 12.85
CA THR A 369 35.56 18.54 13.96
C THR A 369 34.76 19.70 14.54
N GLU A 370 33.92 20.34 13.73
CA GLU A 370 33.01 21.41 14.16
C GLU A 370 31.58 20.98 13.89
N ARG A 371 30.76 20.90 14.94
CA ARG A 371 29.37 20.46 14.84
C ARG A 371 28.51 21.12 15.89
N HIS A 372 27.25 21.36 15.57
CA HIS A 372 26.24 21.84 16.51
C HIS A 372 25.61 20.66 17.27
N PRO A 373 24.94 20.93 18.40
CA PRO A 373 24.15 19.92 19.08
C PRO A 373 23.17 19.24 18.12
N LEU A 374 23.10 17.91 18.22
CA LEU A 374 22.25 17.10 17.37
C LEU A 374 21.49 16.11 18.26
N ALA A 375 20.16 16.24 18.30
CA ALA A 375 19.29 15.19 18.79
C ALA A 375 18.82 14.32 17.62
N ILE A 376 18.72 13.01 17.84
CA ILE A 376 18.15 12.08 16.86
C ILE A 376 17.16 11.12 17.50
N ILE A 377 16.10 10.78 16.76
CA ILE A 377 15.15 9.71 17.07
C ILE A 377 15.01 8.82 15.82
N PRO A 378 15.74 7.69 15.72
CA PRO A 378 15.74 6.87 14.51
C PRO A 378 14.37 6.29 14.15
N VAL A 379 13.61 5.84 15.15
CA VAL A 379 12.26 5.28 14.98
C VAL A 379 11.31 6.05 15.90
N HIS A 380 10.52 6.95 15.32
CA HIS A 380 9.62 7.83 16.07
C HIS A 380 8.30 7.14 16.43
N ASN A 381 7.70 6.38 15.51
CA ASN A 381 6.50 5.57 15.72
C ASN A 381 6.85 4.10 15.95
N VAL A 382 7.22 3.74 17.19
CA VAL A 382 7.66 2.36 17.53
C VAL A 382 6.52 1.35 17.43
N ASP A 383 5.29 1.72 17.81
CA ASP A 383 4.13 0.82 17.76
C ASP A 383 3.81 0.42 16.31
N GLY A 384 3.76 1.41 15.41
CA GLY A 384 3.62 1.18 13.98
C GLY A 384 4.80 0.39 13.43
N TYR A 385 6.03 0.62 13.91
CA TYR A 385 7.22 -0.08 13.40
C TYR A 385 7.19 -1.57 13.73
N LYS A 386 6.68 -1.94 14.90
CA LYS A 386 6.45 -3.34 15.27
C LYS A 386 5.37 -3.98 14.39
N LEU A 387 4.26 -3.29 14.17
CA LEU A 387 3.21 -3.77 13.25
C LEU A 387 3.72 -3.91 11.82
N TYR A 388 4.58 -3.00 11.36
CA TYR A 388 5.21 -3.08 10.04
C TYR A 388 6.01 -4.39 9.90
N HIS A 389 6.84 -4.73 10.88
CA HIS A 389 7.61 -5.97 10.87
C HIS A 389 6.75 -7.23 11.01
N GLU A 390 5.66 -7.17 11.78
CA GLU A 390 4.65 -8.24 11.80
C GLU A 390 4.08 -8.50 10.39
N LEU A 391 3.72 -7.43 9.66
CA LEU A 391 3.14 -7.55 8.32
C LEU A 391 4.15 -8.00 7.24
N LEU A 392 5.45 -7.78 7.46
CA LEU A 392 6.51 -8.25 6.56
C LEU A 392 6.66 -9.78 6.53
N GLU A 393 6.23 -10.48 7.57
CA GLU A 393 6.36 -11.95 7.69
C GLU A 393 5.66 -12.68 6.55
N ASP A 394 4.45 -12.25 6.20
CA ASP A 394 3.66 -12.83 5.11
C ASP A 394 3.85 -12.08 3.76
N ASN A 395 4.21 -10.80 3.82
CA ASN A 395 4.05 -9.87 2.70
C ASN A 395 5.24 -8.90 2.58
N THR A 396 6.45 -9.43 2.36
CA THR A 396 7.71 -8.66 2.44
C THR A 396 7.82 -7.47 1.48
N TYR A 397 7.10 -7.48 0.35
CA TYR A 397 7.20 -6.44 -0.69
C TYR A 397 6.02 -5.46 -0.71
N HIS A 398 5.07 -5.58 0.22
CA HIS A 398 3.90 -4.69 0.25
C HIS A 398 4.19 -3.36 0.96
N MET A 399 3.39 -2.33 0.66
CA MET A 399 3.43 -0.99 1.24
C MET A 399 3.15 -0.94 2.74
N HIS A 400 2.24 -1.78 3.23
CA HIS A 400 1.81 -1.86 4.63
C HIS A 400 1.33 -0.52 5.22
N HIS A 401 0.40 0.17 4.56
CA HIS A 401 -0.16 1.41 5.11
C HIS A 401 -0.87 1.22 6.45
N ALA A 402 -1.32 0.01 6.78
CA ALA A 402 -1.78 -0.35 8.12
C ALA A 402 -0.78 -0.01 9.24
N ALA A 403 0.51 0.03 8.94
CA ALA A 403 1.58 0.37 9.88
C ALA A 403 2.06 1.84 9.78
N ARG A 404 1.41 2.67 8.96
CA ARG A 404 1.80 4.08 8.77
C ARG A 404 1.59 4.89 10.04
N TYR A 405 0.46 4.71 10.70
CA TYR A 405 -0.01 5.56 11.79
C TYR A 405 0.26 4.97 13.18
N SER A 406 -0.05 5.74 14.22
CA SER A 406 0.13 5.35 15.62
C SER A 406 -0.78 4.16 16.00
N ALA A 407 -0.66 3.60 17.21
CA ALA A 407 -1.57 2.56 17.68
C ALA A 407 -3.04 3.02 17.83
N HIS A 408 -3.28 4.32 18.00
CA HIS A 408 -4.63 4.89 17.92
C HIS A 408 -5.10 5.09 16.47
N GLY A 409 -4.25 4.90 15.47
CA GLY A 409 -4.58 5.03 14.05
C GLY A 409 -4.52 6.46 13.49
N ASN A 410 -4.07 7.44 14.29
CA ASN A 410 -3.86 8.82 13.83
C ASN A 410 -2.42 9.05 13.34
N ASP A 411 -2.24 10.04 12.47
CA ASP A 411 -0.92 10.54 12.11
C ASP A 411 -0.27 11.18 13.34
N VAL A 412 0.96 10.75 13.65
CA VAL A 412 1.73 11.21 14.81
C VAL A 412 1.89 12.73 14.82
N GLU A 413 1.91 13.37 13.64
CA GLU A 413 1.99 14.84 13.54
C GLU A 413 0.83 15.55 14.23
N TYR A 414 -0.34 14.92 14.31
CA TYR A 414 -1.56 15.50 14.86
C TYR A 414 -1.78 15.18 16.35
N GLN A 415 -0.87 14.40 16.96
CA GLN A 415 -0.90 14.20 18.40
C GLN A 415 -0.63 15.50 19.14
N GLN A 416 -1.34 15.69 20.24
CA GLN A 416 -1.15 16.84 21.09
C GLN A 416 0.00 16.58 22.09
N PRO A 417 0.90 17.55 22.34
CA PRO A 417 2.03 17.37 23.25
C PRO A 417 1.66 16.86 24.65
N GLN A 418 0.53 17.30 25.20
CA GLN A 418 0.05 16.92 26.53
C GLN A 418 -0.36 15.44 26.66
N GLU A 419 -0.49 14.72 25.55
CA GLU A 419 -0.84 13.29 25.56
C GLU A 419 0.33 12.42 26.05
N GLY A 420 1.57 12.92 25.97
CA GLY A 420 2.73 12.24 26.56
C GLY A 420 3.29 11.05 25.76
N PHE A 421 2.84 10.85 24.51
CA PHE A 421 3.25 9.71 23.67
C PHE A 421 4.39 10.08 22.68
N GLU A 422 4.32 9.62 21.42
CA GLU A 422 5.35 9.81 20.40
C GLU A 422 5.72 11.29 20.22
N ARG A 423 4.71 12.17 20.16
CA ARG A 423 4.94 13.62 20.08
C ARG A 423 5.78 14.17 21.23
N ALA A 424 5.58 13.70 22.46
CA ALA A 424 6.33 14.16 23.62
C ALA A 424 7.81 13.75 23.54
N ALA A 425 8.12 12.59 22.96
CA ALA A 425 9.50 12.18 22.69
C ALA A 425 10.22 13.15 21.73
N ARG A 426 9.51 13.59 20.69
CA ARG A 426 10.00 14.60 19.74
C ARG A 426 10.24 15.95 20.42
N ASP A 427 9.26 16.43 21.19
CA ASP A 427 9.37 17.72 21.87
C ASP A 427 10.52 17.73 22.90
N LYS A 428 10.74 16.61 23.60
CA LYS A 428 11.92 16.41 24.46
C LYS A 428 13.23 16.50 23.68
N GLY A 429 13.31 15.89 22.50
CA GLY A 429 14.49 15.99 21.63
C GLY A 429 14.76 17.43 21.17
N LEU A 430 13.70 18.19 20.84
CA LEU A 430 13.80 19.61 20.48
C LEU A 430 14.35 20.45 21.63
N GLU A 431 13.83 20.24 22.85
CA GLU A 431 14.27 20.96 24.05
C GLU A 431 15.73 20.66 24.40
N LEU A 432 16.10 19.37 24.42
CA LEU A 432 17.45 18.93 24.79
C LEU A 432 18.54 19.50 23.88
N ALA A 433 18.25 19.65 22.58
CA ALA A 433 19.20 20.18 21.60
C ALA A 433 19.10 21.71 21.38
N ASP A 434 18.21 22.43 22.10
CA ASP A 434 17.84 23.81 21.78
C ASP A 434 17.61 23.98 20.26
N ALA A 435 16.84 23.05 19.68
CA ALA A 435 16.81 22.83 18.25
C ALA A 435 16.10 23.98 17.53
N VAL A 436 16.78 24.56 16.55
CA VAL A 436 16.19 25.57 15.63
C VAL A 436 15.77 24.98 14.28
N LEU A 437 16.13 23.72 14.04
CA LEU A 437 15.81 22.96 12.84
C LEU A 437 15.32 21.57 13.25
N HIS A 438 14.21 21.12 12.66
CA HIS A 438 13.74 19.74 12.73
C HIS A 438 13.66 19.16 11.33
N LEU A 439 14.44 18.12 11.06
CA LEU A 439 14.38 17.34 9.83
C LEU A 439 13.60 16.05 10.11
N ASN A 440 12.42 15.93 9.52
CA ASN A 440 11.60 14.72 9.61
C ASN A 440 11.73 13.90 8.32
N LEU A 441 12.44 12.77 8.39
CA LEU A 441 12.77 11.98 7.22
C LEU A 441 11.63 11.01 6.88
N HIS A 442 11.11 11.17 5.67
CA HIS A 442 10.06 10.37 5.07
C HIS A 442 10.58 9.56 3.87
N GLY A 443 9.76 8.67 3.34
CA GLY A 443 10.08 7.86 2.16
C GLY A 443 8.84 7.36 1.42
N TYR A 444 9.04 6.78 0.25
CA TYR A 444 7.99 6.09 -0.48
C TYR A 444 7.99 4.61 -0.11
N PRO A 445 6.90 4.05 0.44
CA PRO A 445 6.85 2.63 0.83
C PRO A 445 6.73 1.68 -0.38
N ALA A 446 6.18 2.17 -1.50
CA ALA A 446 6.21 1.50 -2.80
C ALA A 446 6.05 2.51 -3.94
N HIS A 447 6.00 2.01 -5.17
CA HIS A 447 5.97 2.83 -6.37
C HIS A 447 4.58 3.10 -6.96
N GLU A 448 3.54 2.44 -6.44
CA GLU A 448 2.16 2.70 -6.82
C GLU A 448 1.18 2.37 -5.68
N TRP A 449 0.25 3.28 -5.39
CA TRP A 449 -0.82 3.04 -4.42
C TRP A 449 -2.12 2.78 -5.17
N THR A 450 -2.72 1.61 -4.98
CA THR A 450 -3.88 1.17 -5.77
C THR A 450 -5.04 0.65 -4.93
N ARG A 451 -6.26 0.98 -5.36
CA ARG A 451 -7.55 0.61 -4.79
C ARG A 451 -8.56 0.31 -5.90
N PRO A 452 -8.56 -0.89 -6.48
CA PRO A 452 -9.33 -1.19 -7.69
C PRO A 452 -10.87 -1.13 -7.55
N LEU A 453 -11.41 -1.20 -6.34
CA LEU A 453 -12.83 -1.30 -6.02
C LEU A 453 -13.45 0.03 -5.54
N THR A 454 -12.65 0.98 -5.05
CA THR A 454 -13.16 2.24 -4.44
C THR A 454 -12.48 3.53 -4.96
N GLY A 455 -12.10 3.57 -6.25
CA GLY A 455 -11.63 4.80 -6.89
C GLY A 455 -10.21 4.79 -7.50
N TYR A 456 -9.61 3.61 -7.69
CA TYR A 456 -8.24 3.30 -8.14
C TYR A 456 -7.09 3.90 -7.31
N ILE A 457 -7.19 5.14 -6.86
CA ILE A 457 -6.22 5.80 -5.99
C ILE A 457 -6.90 6.17 -4.67
N PRO A 458 -6.21 6.06 -3.52
CA PRO A 458 -6.77 6.52 -2.26
C PRO A 458 -7.10 8.02 -2.28
N LYS A 459 -8.33 8.36 -1.89
CA LYS A 459 -8.82 9.75 -1.85
C LYS A 459 -7.91 10.61 -0.98
N ASN A 460 -7.60 11.82 -1.45
CA ASN A 460 -6.71 12.79 -0.77
C ASN A 460 -5.22 12.40 -0.75
N PHE A 461 -4.83 11.29 -1.40
CA PHE A 461 -3.44 10.86 -1.54
C PHE A 461 -2.95 10.84 -3.00
N ASP A 462 -3.68 11.49 -3.91
CA ASP A 462 -3.39 11.52 -5.35
C ASP A 462 -1.99 12.03 -5.70
N LEU A 463 -1.44 12.92 -4.88
CA LEU A 463 -0.10 13.45 -5.10
C LEU A 463 1.01 12.48 -4.72
N TRP A 464 0.70 11.46 -3.91
CA TRP A 464 1.64 10.51 -3.30
C TRP A 464 1.55 9.11 -3.92
N SER A 465 0.54 8.87 -4.75
CA SER A 465 0.23 7.55 -5.31
C SER A 465 1.30 6.98 -6.24
N ILE A 466 2.24 7.79 -6.73
CA ILE A 466 3.41 7.38 -7.50
C ILE A 466 4.60 8.27 -7.07
N PRO A 467 5.81 7.71 -6.85
CA PRO A 467 7.00 8.49 -6.54
C PRO A 467 7.35 9.49 -7.64
N LYS A 468 7.70 10.72 -7.23
CA LYS A 468 8.08 11.82 -8.15
C LYS A 468 9.57 12.17 -8.06
N GLY A 469 10.36 11.32 -7.42
CA GLY A 469 11.76 11.58 -7.07
C GLY A 469 11.91 12.12 -5.66
N PHE A 470 13.11 12.64 -5.37
CA PHE A 470 13.44 13.30 -4.10
C PHE A 470 13.04 14.78 -4.15
N PHE A 471 12.38 15.29 -3.11
CA PHE A 471 11.96 16.69 -2.99
C PHE A 471 11.94 17.18 -1.55
#